data_AF-A0A7W3J2F7-F1
#
_entry.id   AF-A0A7W3J2F7-F1
#
_cell.length_a   1.000
_cell.length_b   1.000
_cell.length_c   1.000
_cell.angle_alpha   90.00
_cell.angle_beta   90.00
_cell.angle_gamma   90.00
#
_symmetry.space_group_name_H-M   'P 1'
#
loop_
_entity.id
_entity.type
_entity.pdbx_description
1 polymer ?
#
loop_
_entity_poly.entity_id
_entity_poly.type
_entity_poly.pdbx_seq_one_letter_code
_entity_poly.pdbx_strand_id
1 'polypeptide(L)'
;MAVKVRSRMSSSPTRWVNRTGLPVKVYGRGGSITTLEPSSTTARVELDAIERTVVNVLGSEIETIDQHLGRVVDLPDPTEDVGVIVTSAVAGAARTNRDDLWVPHDLIPDDRDAGISCRSLIRLIRSD
;
A
#
# COMPACT_ATOMS: atom_id res chain seq x y z
N MET A 1 -22.78 21.75 5.23
CA MET A 1 -22.87 20.40 4.64
C MET A 1 -22.10 19.48 5.58
N ALA A 2 -22.80 18.64 6.35
CA ALA A 2 -22.18 17.83 7.40
C ALA A 2 -21.56 16.57 6.76
N VAL A 3 -20.25 16.42 6.90
CA VAL A 3 -19.53 15.19 6.51
C VAL A 3 -20.03 14.08 7.43
N LYS A 4 -20.76 13.12 6.88
CA LYS A 4 -21.20 11.93 7.59
C LYS A 4 -19.98 11.04 7.77
N VAL A 5 -19.36 11.10 8.95
CA VAL A 5 -18.27 10.22 9.34
C VAL A 5 -18.78 8.78 9.24
N ARG A 6 -18.38 8.06 8.19
CA ARG A 6 -18.64 6.61 8.08
C ARG A 6 -17.99 5.94 9.28
N SER A 7 -18.71 4.99 9.88
CA SER A 7 -18.28 4.29 11.09
C SER A 7 -16.92 3.63 10.85
N ARG A 8 -15.88 4.21 11.46
CA ARG A 8 -14.54 3.63 11.52
C ARG A 8 -14.64 2.21 12.12
N MET A 9 -13.67 1.34 11.81
CA MET A 9 -13.34 0.23 12.72
C MET A 9 -13.39 0.75 14.17
N SER A 10 -14.25 0.14 14.99
CA SER A 10 -14.53 0.56 16.37
C SER A 10 -13.34 0.29 17.31
N SER A 11 -12.39 -0.54 16.87
CA SER A 11 -11.17 -0.95 17.59
C SER A 11 -9.94 -0.80 16.69
N SER A 12 -8.78 -0.51 17.27
CA SER A 12 -7.50 -0.62 16.56
C SER A 12 -7.20 -2.09 16.26
N PRO A 13 -6.55 -2.41 15.12
CA PRO A 13 -6.19 -3.79 14.80
C PRO A 13 -5.32 -4.42 15.91
N THR A 14 -5.65 -5.63 16.32
CA THR A 14 -4.88 -6.41 17.30
C THR A 14 -3.90 -7.36 16.62
N ARG A 15 -4.09 -7.63 15.32
CA ARG A 15 -3.20 -8.44 14.48
C ARG A 15 -2.84 -7.72 13.18
N TRP A 16 -1.62 -7.96 12.70
CA TRP A 16 -1.10 -7.36 11.47
C TRP A 16 -0.62 -8.43 10.48
N VAL A 17 -0.88 -8.20 9.19
CA VAL A 17 -0.47 -9.08 8.09
C VAL A 17 0.19 -8.24 7.01
N ASN A 18 1.40 -8.60 6.60
CA ASN A 18 2.12 -7.88 5.54
C ASN A 18 1.95 -8.59 4.18
N ARG A 19 1.34 -7.90 3.22
CA ARG A 19 1.06 -8.35 1.85
C ARG A 19 1.83 -7.56 0.79
N THR A 20 2.86 -6.79 1.17
CA THR A 20 3.70 -6.04 0.22
C THR A 20 4.72 -6.92 -0.51
N GLY A 21 4.97 -8.13 -0.02
CA GLY A 21 5.97 -9.06 -0.55
C GLY A 21 7.41 -8.79 -0.10
N LEU A 22 7.64 -7.72 0.69
CA LEU A 22 8.95 -7.35 1.24
C LEU A 22 8.83 -7.07 2.76
N PRO A 23 9.88 -7.31 3.56
CA PRO A 23 9.87 -6.92 4.96
C PRO A 23 9.57 -5.42 5.10
N VAL A 24 8.68 -5.07 6.02
CA VAL A 24 8.33 -3.67 6.31
C VAL A 24 8.84 -3.31 7.70
N LYS A 25 9.77 -2.36 7.78
CA LYS A 25 10.28 -1.79 9.03
C LYS A 25 9.57 -0.48 9.34
N VAL A 26 8.92 -0.42 10.50
CA VAL A 26 8.22 0.77 10.98
C VAL A 26 8.99 1.35 12.16
N TYR A 27 9.51 2.56 11.99
CA TYR A 27 10.21 3.32 13.03
C TYR A 27 9.20 4.11 13.86
N GLY A 28 8.83 3.53 15.00
CA GLY A 28 7.86 4.09 15.95
C GLY A 28 8.44 5.15 16.89
N ARG A 29 7.58 5.62 17.81
CA ARG A 29 7.95 6.64 18.79
C ARG A 29 8.99 6.11 19.78
N GLY A 30 9.90 6.97 20.23
CA GLY A 30 10.93 6.60 21.20
C GLY A 30 12.02 5.68 20.65
N GLY A 31 12.16 5.59 19.32
CA GLY A 31 13.21 4.78 18.67
C GLY A 31 12.88 3.29 18.53
N SER A 32 11.64 2.87 18.84
CA SER A 32 11.19 1.50 18.60
C SER A 32 11.20 1.17 17.10
N ILE A 33 11.63 -0.03 16.75
CA ILE A 33 11.55 -0.54 15.37
C ILE A 33 10.68 -1.79 15.40
N THR A 34 9.64 -1.82 14.57
CA THR A 34 8.78 -3.00 14.36
C THR A 34 8.98 -3.50 12.94
N THR A 35 9.42 -4.75 12.81
CA THR A 35 9.54 -5.42 11.51
C THR A 35 8.36 -6.35 11.29
N LEU A 36 7.73 -6.21 10.12
CA LEU A 36 6.63 -7.04 9.67
C LEU A 36 7.11 -7.87 8.48
N GLU A 37 7.35 -9.15 8.71
CA GLU A 37 7.83 -10.07 7.67
C GLU A 37 6.74 -10.31 6.60
N PRO A 38 7.14 -10.52 5.33
CA PRO A 38 6.20 -10.88 4.28
C PRO A 38 5.39 -12.10 4.68
N SER A 39 4.08 -12.03 4.48
CA SER A 39 3.24 -13.21 4.58
C SER A 39 3.39 -14.08 3.32
N SER A 40 2.92 -15.33 3.38
CA SER A 40 3.05 -16.33 2.29
C SER A 40 2.46 -15.95 0.93
N THR A 41 1.76 -14.82 0.85
CA THR A 41 1.06 -14.36 -0.36
C THR A 41 1.15 -12.85 -0.43
N THR A 42 1.42 -12.33 -1.63
CA THR A 42 1.58 -10.90 -1.93
C THR A 42 0.37 -10.39 -2.70
N ALA A 43 -0.30 -9.38 -2.16
CA ALA A 43 -1.39 -8.72 -2.86
C ALA A 43 -0.81 -7.86 -3.99
N ARG A 44 -1.43 -7.89 -5.16
CA ARG A 44 -0.96 -7.14 -6.34
C ARG A 44 -2.12 -6.66 -7.19
N VAL A 45 -1.86 -5.66 -8.02
CA VAL A 45 -2.79 -5.18 -9.03
C VAL A 45 -2.38 -5.80 -10.36
N GLU A 46 -3.30 -6.50 -11.01
CA GLU A 46 -3.07 -6.96 -12.39
C GLU A 46 -3.18 -5.79 -13.37
N LEU A 47 -2.45 -5.85 -14.47
CA LEU A 47 -2.50 -4.83 -15.53
C LEU A 47 -3.50 -5.26 -16.60
N ASP A 48 -4.40 -4.35 -16.97
CA ASP A 48 -5.37 -4.60 -18.04
C ASP A 48 -4.78 -4.28 -19.42
N ALA A 49 -3.94 -3.25 -19.52
CA ALA A 49 -3.28 -2.83 -20.74
C ALA A 49 -1.97 -2.08 -20.47
N ILE A 50 -1.09 -2.11 -21.47
CA ILE A 50 0.22 -1.45 -21.47
C ILE A 50 0.35 -0.72 -22.81
N GLU A 51 0.42 0.60 -22.78
CA GLU A 51 0.71 1.41 -23.97
C GLU A 51 2.14 1.94 -23.88
N ARG A 52 2.90 1.81 -24.97
CA ARG A 52 4.30 2.25 -25.05
C ARG A 52 4.40 3.45 -25.95
N THR A 53 4.94 4.53 -25.43
CA THR A 53 5.19 5.78 -26.16
C THR A 53 6.65 6.17 -25.97
N VAL A 54 7.22 6.92 -26.91
CA VAL A 54 8.53 7.55 -26.73
C VAL A 54 8.32 9.04 -26.55
N VAL A 55 8.89 9.59 -25.48
CA VAL A 55 8.87 11.03 -25.20
C VAL A 55 10.29 11.58 -25.19
N ASN A 56 10.46 12.83 -25.62
CA ASN A 56 11.73 13.53 -25.50
C ASN A 56 11.82 14.19 -24.13
N VAL A 57 12.80 13.78 -23.31
CA VAL A 57 13.12 14.43 -22.04
C VAL A 57 14.53 15.00 -22.12
N LEU A 58 14.64 16.33 -22.11
CA LEU A 58 15.93 17.04 -22.16
C LEU A 58 16.83 16.61 -23.33
N GLY A 59 16.23 16.34 -24.51
CA GLY A 59 16.96 15.93 -25.71
C GLY A 59 17.24 14.43 -25.81
N SER A 60 16.85 13.62 -24.82
CA SER A 60 16.97 12.16 -24.86
C SER A 60 15.62 11.50 -25.13
N GLU A 61 15.59 10.48 -25.99
CA GLU A 61 14.40 9.66 -26.23
C GLU A 61 14.25 8.63 -25.09
N ILE A 62 13.14 8.72 -24.37
CA ILE A 62 12.82 7.84 -23.25
C ILE A 62 11.51 7.11 -23.55
N GLU A 63 11.53 5.78 -23.42
CA GLU A 63 10.32 4.97 -23.47
C GLU A 63 9.49 5.20 -22.20
N THR A 64 8.24 5.60 -22.39
CA THR A 64 7.23 5.72 -21.34
C THR A 64 6.18 4.65 -21.51
N ILE A 65 5.66 4.17 -20.38
CA ILE A 65 4.63 3.14 -20.34
C ILE A 65 3.44 3.70 -19.59
N ASP A 66 2.29 3.81 -20.28
CA ASP A 66 1.01 4.06 -19.65
C ASP A 66 0.41 2.72 -19.21
N GLN A 67 0.08 2.61 -17.92
CA GLN A 67 -0.41 1.38 -17.30
C GLN A 67 -1.87 1.55 -16.88
N HIS A 68 -2.73 0.68 -17.40
CA HIS A 68 -4.10 0.57 -16.91
C HIS A 68 -4.15 -0.45 -15.77
N LEU A 69 -4.31 0.06 -14.55
CA LEU A 69 -4.48 -0.76 -13.36
C LEU A 69 -5.83 -1.49 -13.42
N GLY A 70 -5.77 -2.81 -13.42
CA GLY A 70 -6.93 -3.68 -13.42
C GLY A 70 -7.34 -4.12 -12.02
N ARG A 71 -7.69 -5.40 -11.89
CA ARG A 71 -8.19 -5.96 -10.63
C ARG A 71 -7.09 -6.20 -9.60
N VAL A 72 -7.44 -6.04 -8.33
CA VAL A 72 -6.62 -6.53 -7.22
C VAL A 72 -6.77 -8.04 -7.10
N VAL A 73 -5.64 -8.75 -6.97
CA VAL A 73 -5.59 -10.19 -6.72
C VAL A 73 -4.79 -10.51 -5.47
N ASP A 74 -5.06 -11.68 -4.89
CA ASP A 74 -4.41 -12.20 -3.68
C ASP A 74 -4.49 -11.27 -2.45
N LEU A 75 -5.44 -10.34 -2.47
CA LEU A 75 -5.83 -9.55 -1.32
C LEU A 75 -6.95 -10.30 -0.59
N PRO A 76 -6.73 -10.77 0.65
CA PRO A 76 -7.78 -11.44 1.41
C PRO A 76 -8.96 -10.50 1.68
N ASP A 77 -10.13 -11.10 1.88
CA ASP A 77 -11.30 -10.40 2.42
C ASP A 77 -10.97 -9.81 3.80
N PRO A 78 -11.62 -8.68 4.17
CA PRO A 78 -11.39 -8.05 5.46
C PRO A 78 -11.85 -8.99 6.60
N THR A 79 -11.03 -9.07 7.65
CA THR A 79 -11.32 -9.83 8.87
C THR A 79 -11.31 -8.88 10.07
N GLU A 80 -12.20 -9.10 11.04
CA GLU A 80 -12.23 -8.30 12.27
C GLU A 80 -10.86 -8.28 12.97
N ASP A 81 -10.49 -7.11 13.49
CA ASP A 81 -9.25 -6.82 14.20
C ASP A 81 -7.92 -7.12 13.46
N VAL A 82 -7.96 -7.41 12.15
CA VAL A 82 -6.76 -7.62 11.32
C VAL A 82 -6.46 -6.40 10.46
N GLY A 83 -5.29 -5.81 10.63
CA GLY A 83 -4.73 -4.79 9.74
C GLY A 83 -3.88 -5.44 8.66
N VAL A 84 -4.09 -5.07 7.41
CA VAL A 84 -3.34 -5.60 6.27
C VAL A 84 -2.47 -4.50 5.66
N ILE A 85 -1.16 -4.72 5.63
CA ILE A 85 -0.20 -3.80 5.04
C ILE A 85 -0.01 -4.14 3.56
N VAL A 86 -0.24 -3.16 2.70
CA VAL A 86 -0.19 -3.29 1.24
C VAL A 86 0.55 -2.11 0.61
N THR A 87 0.87 -2.20 -0.68
CA THR A 87 1.41 -1.07 -1.44
C THR A 87 0.31 -0.04 -1.74
N SER A 88 0.71 1.19 -2.05
CA SER A 88 -0.21 2.27 -2.46
C SER A 88 -1.04 1.89 -3.68
N ALA A 89 -0.47 1.18 -4.65
CA ALA A 89 -1.17 0.68 -5.84
C ALA A 89 -2.32 -0.26 -5.46
N VAL A 90 -2.07 -1.23 -4.58
CA VAL A 90 -3.10 -2.18 -4.12
C VAL A 90 -4.19 -1.46 -3.33
N ALA A 91 -3.83 -0.60 -2.37
CA ALA A 91 -4.82 0.16 -1.62
C ALA A 91 -5.64 1.11 -2.53
N GLY A 92 -5.01 1.70 -3.54
CA GLY A 92 -5.65 2.57 -4.52
C GLY A 92 -6.55 1.84 -5.52
N ALA A 93 -6.30 0.57 -5.80
CA ALA A 93 -7.14 -0.26 -6.66
C ALA A 93 -8.19 -1.08 -5.88
N ALA A 94 -8.05 -1.21 -4.56
CA ALA A 94 -8.99 -1.95 -3.72
C ALA A 94 -10.38 -1.29 -3.65
N ARG A 95 -11.40 -2.10 -3.38
CA ARG A 95 -12.81 -1.67 -3.24
C ARG A 95 -12.96 -0.63 -2.12
N THR A 96 -13.97 0.23 -2.22
CA THR A 96 -14.23 1.37 -1.31
C THR A 96 -14.56 1.02 0.15
N ASN A 97 -14.73 -0.26 0.49
CA ASN A 97 -15.10 -0.72 1.84
C ASN A 97 -13.95 -1.47 2.53
N ARG A 98 -12.73 -0.95 2.42
CA ARG A 98 -11.50 -1.59 2.90
C ARG A 98 -10.77 -0.72 3.92
N ASP A 99 -11.38 -0.58 5.09
CA ASP A 99 -10.86 0.22 6.21
C ASP A 99 -9.69 -0.47 6.95
N ASP A 100 -9.42 -1.73 6.61
CA ASP A 100 -8.38 -2.60 7.14
C ASP A 100 -7.02 -2.45 6.45
N LEU A 101 -6.95 -1.71 5.33
CA LEU A 101 -5.74 -1.58 4.52
C LEU A 101 -4.86 -0.41 4.98
N TRP A 102 -3.58 -0.71 5.19
CA TRP A 102 -2.57 0.26 5.60
C TRP A 102 -1.41 0.27 4.61
N VAL A 103 -0.85 1.46 4.37
CA VAL A 103 0.23 1.67 3.41
C VAL A 103 1.43 2.28 4.13
N PRO A 104 2.65 1.74 3.95
CA PRO A 104 3.87 2.39 4.40
C PRO A 104 3.98 3.83 3.90
N HIS A 105 4.28 4.76 4.79
CA HIS A 105 4.36 6.19 4.49
C HIS A 105 5.48 6.87 5.27
N ASP A 106 5.91 8.05 4.79
CA ASP A 106 7.13 8.70 5.27
C ASP A 106 8.32 7.72 5.16
N LEU A 107 8.59 7.33 3.90
CA LEU A 107 9.60 6.33 3.55
C LEU A 107 10.99 6.84 3.90
N ILE A 108 11.78 5.97 4.50
CA ILE A 108 13.17 6.26 4.87
C ILE A 108 14.06 5.53 3.86
N PRO A 109 14.98 6.22 3.18
CA PRO A 109 16.01 5.57 2.38
C PRO A 109 16.79 4.61 3.27
N ASP A 110 16.78 3.32 2.92
CA ASP A 110 17.51 2.29 3.65
C ASP A 110 18.40 1.56 2.66
N ASP A 111 19.69 1.89 2.68
CA ASP A 111 20.68 1.37 1.73
C ASP A 111 21.16 -0.05 2.09
N ARG A 112 20.65 -0.65 3.18
CA ARG A 112 21.20 -1.91 3.73
C ARG A 112 20.30 -3.13 3.57
N ASP A 113 19.00 -2.95 3.36
CA ASP A 113 18.05 -4.05 3.20
C ASP A 113 17.12 -3.80 2.01
N ALA A 114 16.82 -4.86 1.25
CA ALA A 114 15.87 -4.84 0.13
C ALA A 114 14.40 -4.68 0.57
N GLY A 115 14.15 -4.12 1.75
CA GLY A 115 12.83 -3.96 2.38
C GLY A 115 12.28 -2.54 2.29
N ILE A 116 11.11 -2.34 2.89
CA ILE A 116 10.45 -1.03 2.98
C ILE A 116 10.66 -0.47 4.39
N SER A 117 11.37 0.63 4.51
CA SER A 117 11.56 1.35 5.77
C SER A 117 10.69 2.62 5.81
N CYS A 118 9.96 2.83 6.91
CA CYS A 118 9.00 3.94 7.02
C CYS A 118 8.80 4.42 8.47
N ARG A 119 8.35 5.66 8.67
CA ARG A 119 8.04 6.21 10.01
C ARG A 119 6.55 6.14 10.37
N SER A 120 5.69 5.90 9.39
CA SER A 120 4.25 5.91 9.59
C SER A 120 3.53 4.94 8.66
N LEU A 121 2.28 4.63 9.02
CA LEU A 121 1.34 3.93 8.16
C LEU A 121 0.15 4.86 7.92
N ILE A 122 -0.34 4.90 6.67
CA ILE A 122 -1.54 5.66 6.31
C ILE A 122 -2.64 4.72 5.83
N ARG A 123 -3.87 5.22 5.89
CA ARG A 123 -5.01 4.65 5.16
C ARG A 123 -5.38 5.59 4.04
N LEU A 124 -5.61 5.05 2.85
CA LEU A 124 -6.11 5.83 1.73
C LEU A 124 -7.62 5.98 1.88
N ILE A 125 -8.06 7.17 2.27
CA ILE A 125 -9.48 7.50 2.39
C ILE A 125 -9.93 8.13 1.07
N ARG A 126 -10.84 7.47 0.35
CA ARG A 126 -11.50 8.10 -0.79
C ARG A 126 -12.62 9.00 -0.29
N SER A 127 -12.62 10.24 -0.75
CA SER A 127 -13.80 11.11 -0.66
C SER A 127 -14.67 10.76 -1.86
N ASP A 128 -15.77 10.06 -1.62
CA ASP A 128 -16.85 9.88 -2.58
C ASP A 128 -17.59 11.21 -2.86
#